data_AF-A0A6A6H9P6-F1
#
_entry.id   AF-A0A6A6H9P6-F1
#
_cell.length_a   1.000
_cell.length_b   1.000
_cell.length_c   1.000
_cell.angle_alpha   90.00
_cell.angle_beta   90.00
_cell.angle_gamma   90.00
#
_symmetry.space_group_name_H-M   'P 1'
#
loop_
_entity.id
_entity.type
_entity.pdbx_description
1 polymer ?
#
loop_
_entity_poly.entity_id
_entity_poly.type
_entity_poly.pdbx_seq_one_letter_code
_entity_poly.pdbx_strand_id
1 'polypeptide(L)'
;MASLLIRDSTTELTSFPCLKLRDDLEDLSVPNDNSVPQNRRFFPRSSVKRLCTEGWISSALHCCCLKCREHRQTAQRPPNSPYYYAAIIGENKSSRCDSGRVGILFALCVCSECPSLIYSFIDKGITDDYFENHMSQFTASNIRQKYWSSIHPRYSERFHWNKYRFATPFLKKILFDEYPSEIILPFLKESRLGKQNKHGEIEDEGSYGKVFAFEILDEYFAIPVGHEFCALHQVQLMTIS
;
A
#
# COMPACT_ATOMS: atom_id res chain seq x y z
N MET A 1 51.85 -10.88 -27.83
CA MET A 1 51.12 -9.65 -28.16
C MET A 1 49.92 -9.54 -27.25
N ALA A 2 50.02 -8.66 -26.26
CA ALA A 2 48.94 -8.33 -25.35
C ALA A 2 47.92 -7.43 -26.05
N SER A 3 46.63 -7.65 -25.82
CA SER A 3 45.66 -6.57 -25.84
C SER A 3 44.59 -6.86 -24.79
N LEU A 4 44.80 -6.21 -23.65
CA LEU A 4 43.81 -5.97 -22.62
C LEU A 4 42.64 -5.17 -23.22
N LEU A 5 41.42 -5.68 -23.08
CA LEU A 5 40.24 -4.83 -23.04
C LEU A 5 39.67 -4.90 -21.62
N ILE A 6 40.33 -4.15 -20.74
CA ILE A 6 39.67 -3.54 -19.60
C ILE A 6 38.64 -2.58 -20.19
N ARG A 7 37.36 -2.87 -19.95
CA ARG A 7 36.32 -1.84 -19.89
C ARG A 7 35.74 -1.89 -18.49
N ASP A 8 36.48 -1.30 -17.56
CA ASP A 8 35.89 -0.62 -16.42
C ASP A 8 34.95 0.44 -16.97
N SER A 9 33.67 0.09 -17.06
CA SER A 9 32.60 1.04 -17.18
C SER A 9 32.13 1.24 -15.74
N THR A 10 32.63 2.29 -15.10
CA THR A 10 32.00 2.89 -13.93
C THR A 10 30.51 2.91 -14.16
N THR A 11 29.80 2.00 -13.50
CA THR A 11 28.36 1.91 -13.51
C THR A 11 27.92 3.13 -12.74
N GLU A 12 27.66 4.24 -13.44
CA GLU A 12 26.73 5.23 -12.92
C GLU A 12 25.52 4.40 -12.47
N LEU A 13 25.26 4.41 -11.15
CA LEU A 13 24.09 3.80 -10.53
C LEU A 13 22.86 4.50 -11.10
N THR A 14 22.50 4.13 -12.32
CA THR A 14 21.30 4.56 -13.00
C THR A 14 20.18 3.93 -12.20
N SER A 15 19.60 4.73 -11.30
CA SER A 15 18.43 4.32 -10.53
C SER A 15 17.34 3.95 -11.53
N PHE A 16 17.04 2.66 -11.61
CA PHE A 16 16.02 2.17 -12.52
C PHE A 16 14.67 2.76 -12.12
N PRO A 17 13.76 3.04 -13.07
CA PRO A 17 12.45 3.60 -12.76
C PRO A 17 11.71 2.83 -11.67
N CYS A 18 11.71 1.50 -11.70
CA CYS A 18 11.02 0.70 -10.67
C CYS A 18 11.56 0.89 -9.24
N LEU A 19 12.83 1.29 -9.08
CA LEU A 19 13.40 1.59 -7.77
C LEU A 19 12.93 2.97 -7.32
N LYS A 20 13.15 4.00 -8.16
CA LYS A 20 12.68 5.36 -7.89
C LYS A 20 11.19 5.41 -7.54
N LEU A 21 10.35 4.71 -8.29
CA LEU A 21 8.90 4.71 -8.05
C LEU A 21 8.52 4.04 -6.72
N ARG A 22 9.35 3.11 -6.22
CA ARG A 22 9.16 2.54 -4.88
C ARG A 22 9.58 3.53 -3.80
N ASP A 23 10.65 4.28 -4.04
CA ASP A 23 11.10 5.34 -3.13
C ASP A 23 10.03 6.45 -3.07
N ASP A 24 9.55 6.91 -4.23
CA ASP A 24 8.44 7.88 -4.36
C ASP A 24 7.18 7.40 -3.62
N LEU A 25 6.90 6.09 -3.66
CA LEU A 25 5.76 5.50 -2.95
C LEU A 25 5.99 5.47 -1.44
N GLU A 26 7.19 5.08 -0.99
CA GLU A 26 7.56 5.04 0.44
C GLU A 26 7.51 6.44 1.08
N ASP A 27 7.83 7.50 0.33
CA ASP A 27 7.69 8.90 0.76
C ASP A 27 6.22 9.31 1.02
N LEU A 28 5.25 8.56 0.49
CA LEU A 28 3.83 8.76 0.78
C LEU A 28 3.36 8.01 2.03
N SER A 29 4.20 7.16 2.62
CA SER A 29 3.82 6.39 3.79
C SER A 29 3.60 7.30 5.00
N VAL A 30 2.69 6.89 5.87
CA VAL A 30 2.34 7.62 7.07
C VAL A 30 2.42 6.69 8.28
N PRO A 31 3.13 7.07 9.35
CA PRO A 31 3.99 8.26 9.46
C PRO A 31 5.18 8.21 8.48
N ASN A 32 5.50 9.34 7.84
CA ASN A 32 6.73 9.49 7.04
C ASN A 32 7.90 9.81 7.97
N ASP A 33 8.25 8.85 8.80
CA ASP A 33 9.37 8.93 9.74
C ASP A 33 10.16 7.63 9.69
N ASN A 34 11.45 7.74 9.37
CA ASN A 34 12.37 6.62 9.31
C ASN A 34 12.57 5.90 10.64
N SER A 35 12.25 6.54 11.77
CA SER A 35 12.26 5.93 13.11
C SER A 35 11.11 4.95 13.33
N VAL A 36 9.99 5.10 12.60
CA VAL A 36 8.81 4.24 12.73
C VAL A 36 9.01 2.98 11.88
N PRO A 37 8.86 1.76 12.41
CA PRO A 37 8.97 0.53 11.61
C PRO A 37 7.99 0.49 10.43
N GLN A 38 8.39 -0.05 9.27
CA GLN A 38 7.55 -0.10 8.06
C GLN A 38 6.20 -0.82 8.28
N ASN A 39 6.16 -1.84 9.14
CA ASN A 39 4.95 -2.56 9.50
C ASN A 39 3.99 -1.78 10.42
N ARG A 40 4.36 -0.55 10.81
CA ARG A 40 3.48 0.42 11.49
C ARG A 40 3.13 1.61 10.61
N ARG A 41 3.58 1.62 9.34
CA ARG A 41 3.27 2.66 8.36
C ARG A 41 2.23 2.16 7.38
N PHE A 42 1.33 3.03 6.96
CA PHE A 42 0.36 2.75 5.91
C PHE A 42 0.47 3.78 4.77
N PHE A 43 -0.19 3.49 3.65
CA PHE A 43 -0.24 4.37 2.48
C PHE A 43 -1.65 4.97 2.35
N PRO A 44 -1.81 6.29 2.56
CA PRO A 44 -3.08 6.99 2.36
C PRO A 44 -3.62 6.76 0.95
N ARG A 45 -4.89 6.36 0.84
CA ARG A 45 -5.53 5.95 -0.43
C ARG A 45 -5.52 7.08 -1.44
N SER A 46 -5.89 8.29 -1.02
CA SER A 46 -5.88 9.49 -1.86
C SER A 46 -4.48 9.82 -2.39
N SER A 47 -3.44 9.63 -1.57
CA SER A 47 -2.04 9.84 -1.98
C SER A 47 -1.60 8.80 -3.02
N VAL A 48 -1.88 7.52 -2.80
CA VAL A 48 -1.57 6.46 -3.77
C VAL A 48 -2.29 6.71 -5.10
N LYS A 49 -3.60 7.06 -5.03
CA LYS A 49 -4.40 7.36 -6.22
C LYS A 49 -3.87 8.55 -7.02
N ARG A 50 -3.36 9.60 -6.36
CA ARG A 50 -2.72 10.75 -7.01
C ARG A 50 -1.38 10.39 -7.65
N LEU A 51 -0.62 9.48 -7.05
CA LEU A 51 0.66 9.02 -7.58
C LEU A 51 0.49 8.21 -8.87
N CYS A 52 -0.60 7.43 -8.99
CA CYS A 52 -0.91 6.56 -10.13
C CYS A 52 -1.32 7.33 -11.40
N THR A 53 -0.43 8.18 -11.92
CA THR A 53 -0.56 8.87 -13.20
C THR A 53 -0.13 7.96 -14.36
N GLU A 54 -0.54 8.27 -15.59
CA GLU A 54 -0.12 7.52 -16.78
C GLU A 54 1.42 7.41 -16.89
N GLY A 55 2.14 8.51 -16.63
CA GLY A 55 3.61 8.53 -16.64
C GLY A 55 4.23 7.63 -15.57
N TRP A 56 3.67 7.63 -14.36
CA TRP A 56 4.13 6.77 -13.27
C TRP A 56 3.89 5.28 -13.58
N ILE A 57 2.70 4.96 -14.09
CA ILE A 57 2.31 3.60 -14.50
C ILE A 57 3.20 3.10 -15.64
N SER A 58 3.38 3.92 -16.67
CA SER A 58 4.21 3.58 -17.83
C SER A 58 5.65 3.32 -17.40
N SER A 59 6.20 4.18 -16.53
CA SER A 59 7.57 4.02 -16.01
C SER A 59 7.76 2.72 -15.23
N ALA A 60 6.78 2.32 -14.41
CA ALA A 60 6.81 1.06 -13.67
C ALA A 60 6.68 -0.15 -14.60
N LEU A 61 5.68 -0.14 -15.50
CA LEU A 61 5.40 -1.26 -16.40
C LEU A 61 6.48 -1.42 -17.48
N HIS A 62 7.19 -0.37 -17.87
CA HIS A 62 8.24 -0.38 -18.89
C HIS A 62 9.67 -0.36 -18.34
N CYS A 63 9.86 -0.47 -17.02
CA CYS A 63 11.20 -0.48 -16.44
C CYS A 63 12.12 -1.52 -17.11
N CYS A 64 13.30 -1.11 -17.55
CA CYS A 64 14.24 -1.92 -18.32
C CYS A 64 15.19 -2.78 -17.46
N CYS A 65 15.08 -2.73 -16.12
CA CYS A 65 15.92 -3.55 -15.27
C CYS A 65 15.69 -5.05 -15.53
N LEU A 66 16.73 -5.86 -15.33
CA LEU A 66 16.73 -7.30 -15.62
C LEU A 66 15.49 -8.01 -15.04
N LYS A 67 15.23 -7.76 -13.75
CA LYS A 67 14.09 -8.29 -13.01
C LYS A 67 12.73 -7.95 -13.64
N CYS A 68 12.49 -6.67 -13.97
CA CYS A 68 11.22 -6.26 -14.57
C CYS A 68 11.06 -6.80 -15.98
N ARG A 69 12.15 -6.94 -16.74
CA ARG A 69 12.14 -7.54 -18.07
C ARG A 69 11.75 -9.02 -18.01
N GLU A 70 12.35 -9.80 -17.11
CA GLU A 70 12.02 -11.22 -16.92
C GLU A 70 10.56 -11.42 -16.50
N HIS A 71 10.08 -10.61 -15.55
CA HIS A 71 8.68 -10.62 -15.13
C HIS A 71 7.74 -10.32 -16.31
N ARG A 72 8.03 -9.29 -17.12
CA ARG A 72 7.22 -8.97 -18.31
C ARG A 72 7.19 -10.11 -19.33
N GLN A 73 8.34 -10.70 -19.63
CA GLN A 73 8.44 -11.82 -20.59
C GLN A 73 7.61 -13.02 -20.11
N THR A 74 7.68 -13.31 -18.82
CA THR A 74 6.95 -14.41 -18.20
C THR A 74 5.45 -14.13 -18.12
N ALA A 75 5.06 -12.86 -17.95
CA ALA A 75 3.65 -12.46 -17.93
C ALA A 75 2.98 -12.61 -19.31
N GLN A 76 3.74 -12.69 -20.41
CA GLN A 76 3.25 -12.86 -21.80
C GLN A 76 2.16 -11.86 -22.22
N ARG A 77 2.22 -10.63 -21.71
CA ARG A 77 1.19 -9.61 -21.96
C ARG A 77 1.78 -8.34 -22.56
N PRO A 78 1.05 -7.67 -23.46
CA PRO A 78 1.51 -6.43 -24.05
C PRO A 78 1.49 -5.31 -23.00
N PRO A 79 2.65 -4.74 -22.62
CA PRO A 79 2.73 -3.71 -21.58
C PRO A 79 2.15 -2.36 -22.01
N ASN A 80 1.85 -2.20 -23.30
CA ASN A 80 1.27 -1.01 -23.92
C ASN A 80 -0.24 -1.13 -24.19
N SER A 81 -0.93 -2.14 -23.65
CA SER A 81 -2.38 -2.25 -23.86
C SER A 81 -3.11 -1.11 -23.14
N PRO A 82 -3.86 -0.24 -23.84
CA PRO A 82 -4.61 0.86 -23.21
C PRO A 82 -5.58 0.37 -22.13
N TYR A 83 -6.06 -0.87 -22.26
CA TYR A 83 -6.92 -1.53 -21.28
C TYR A 83 -6.31 -1.56 -19.87
N TYR A 84 -5.02 -1.90 -19.74
CA TYR A 84 -4.38 -1.99 -18.43
C TYR A 84 -4.18 -0.61 -17.79
N TYR A 85 -3.82 0.41 -18.59
CA TYR A 85 -3.70 1.79 -18.11
C TYR A 85 -5.03 2.32 -17.63
N ALA A 86 -6.10 2.15 -18.43
CA ALA A 86 -7.44 2.59 -18.08
C ALA A 86 -7.95 1.95 -16.78
N ALA A 87 -7.68 0.66 -16.56
CA ALA A 87 -8.05 -0.05 -15.33
C ALA A 87 -7.30 0.50 -14.09
N ILE A 88 -6.01 0.82 -14.22
CA ILE A 88 -5.19 1.34 -13.10
C ILE A 88 -5.56 2.79 -12.76
N ILE A 89 -5.76 3.63 -13.78
CA ILE A 89 -6.11 5.06 -13.60
C ILE A 89 -7.58 5.19 -13.16
N GLY A 90 -8.47 4.33 -13.66
CA GLY A 90 -9.91 4.40 -13.41
C GLY A 90 -10.68 5.24 -14.43
N GLU A 91 -10.20 5.35 -15.68
CA GLU A 91 -10.80 6.23 -16.71
C GLU A 91 -12.09 5.70 -17.36
N ASN A 92 -12.74 4.67 -16.80
CA ASN A 92 -14.06 4.27 -17.28
C ASN A 92 -15.08 5.34 -16.88
N LYS A 93 -15.26 6.33 -17.77
CA LYS A 93 -16.08 7.56 -17.61
C LYS A 93 -17.56 7.34 -17.27
N SER A 94 -18.04 6.10 -17.19
CA SER A 94 -19.46 5.78 -17.02
C SER A 94 -19.93 5.61 -15.57
N SER A 95 -19.04 5.53 -14.57
CA SER A 95 -19.46 5.44 -13.17
C SER A 95 -18.73 6.43 -12.29
N ARG A 96 -19.50 7.28 -11.59
CA ARG A 96 -19.06 8.06 -10.40
C ARG A 96 -18.59 7.17 -9.22
N CYS A 97 -18.33 5.90 -9.48
CA CYS A 97 -17.92 4.89 -8.52
C CYS A 97 -16.51 4.44 -8.88
N ASP A 98 -15.58 4.65 -7.96
CA ASP A 98 -14.20 4.14 -7.97
C ASP A 98 -14.12 2.59 -7.98
N SER A 99 -15.26 1.88 -8.00
CA SER A 99 -15.41 0.44 -7.76
C SER A 99 -14.74 -0.49 -8.78
N GLY A 100 -14.20 0.06 -9.88
CA GLY A 100 -13.49 -0.69 -10.92
C GLY A 100 -11.98 -0.45 -10.98
N ARG A 101 -11.44 0.47 -10.16
CA ARG A 101 -10.03 0.88 -10.23
C ARG A 101 -9.12 -0.15 -9.55
N VAL A 102 -7.88 -0.28 -10.04
CA VAL A 102 -6.82 -1.16 -9.46
C VAL A 102 -5.54 -0.40 -9.06
N GLY A 103 -5.67 0.88 -8.70
CA GLY A 103 -4.54 1.76 -8.41
C GLY A 103 -3.80 1.37 -7.12
N ILE A 104 -4.54 1.02 -6.07
CA ILE A 104 -3.97 0.55 -4.80
C ILE A 104 -3.24 -0.78 -5.01
N LEU A 105 -3.88 -1.73 -5.70
CA LEU A 105 -3.27 -3.01 -6.06
C LEU A 105 -2.02 -2.82 -6.91
N PHE A 106 -2.02 -1.88 -7.85
CA PHE A 106 -0.86 -1.59 -8.68
C PHE A 106 0.31 -1.05 -7.84
N ALA A 107 0.05 -0.08 -6.97
CA ALA A 107 1.06 0.44 -6.06
C ALA A 107 1.62 -0.65 -5.13
N LEU A 108 0.77 -1.54 -4.62
CA LEU A 108 1.20 -2.72 -3.85
C LEU A 108 2.09 -3.64 -4.68
N CYS A 109 1.78 -3.88 -5.97
CA CYS A 109 2.62 -4.66 -6.88
C CYS A 109 4.01 -4.01 -7.08
N VAL A 110 4.06 -2.68 -7.21
CA VAL A 110 5.30 -1.90 -7.31
C VAL A 110 6.10 -2.01 -6.01
N CYS A 111 5.48 -1.79 -4.85
CA CYS A 111 6.08 -1.93 -3.52
C CYS A 111 6.65 -3.35 -3.32
N SER A 112 5.95 -4.36 -3.83
CA SER A 112 6.33 -5.78 -3.78
C SER A 112 7.36 -6.18 -4.83
N GLU A 113 7.91 -5.21 -5.57
CA GLU A 113 8.95 -5.40 -6.59
C GLU A 113 8.54 -6.25 -7.80
N CYS A 114 7.23 -6.39 -8.06
CA CYS A 114 6.71 -7.11 -9.20
C CYS A 114 5.54 -6.34 -9.86
N PRO A 115 5.79 -5.19 -10.51
CA PRO A 115 4.72 -4.38 -11.11
C PRO A 115 3.84 -5.16 -12.08
N SER A 116 4.42 -6.07 -12.87
CA SER A 116 3.70 -6.89 -13.86
C SER A 116 2.66 -7.84 -13.27
N LEU A 117 2.65 -8.05 -11.94
CA LEU A 117 1.64 -8.88 -11.28
C LEU A 117 0.23 -8.28 -11.46
N ILE A 118 0.14 -6.96 -11.63
CA ILE A 118 -1.11 -6.24 -11.83
C ILE A 118 -1.93 -6.78 -12.99
N TYR A 119 -1.28 -7.23 -14.07
CA TYR A 119 -2.00 -7.75 -15.22
C TYR A 119 -2.85 -8.97 -14.85
N SER A 120 -2.32 -9.85 -14.01
CA SER A 120 -3.04 -11.05 -13.58
C SER A 120 -4.23 -10.72 -12.67
N PHE A 121 -4.15 -9.64 -11.89
CA PHE A 121 -5.29 -9.14 -11.12
C PHE A 121 -6.37 -8.56 -12.04
N ILE A 122 -5.98 -7.72 -13.00
CA ILE A 122 -6.90 -7.11 -13.97
C ILE A 122 -7.60 -8.20 -14.80
N ASP A 123 -6.87 -9.18 -15.33
CA ASP A 123 -7.44 -10.27 -16.14
C ASP A 123 -8.45 -11.12 -15.36
N LYS A 124 -8.33 -11.14 -14.03
CA LYS A 124 -9.23 -11.86 -13.11
C LYS A 124 -10.33 -10.99 -12.54
N GLY A 125 -10.43 -9.73 -12.97
CA GLY A 125 -11.43 -8.79 -12.50
C GLY A 125 -11.26 -8.40 -11.03
N ILE A 126 -10.04 -8.47 -10.49
CA ILE A 126 -9.75 -8.06 -9.12
C ILE A 126 -9.59 -6.54 -9.08
N THR A 127 -10.47 -5.87 -8.35
CA THR A 127 -10.47 -4.42 -8.12
C THR A 127 -9.86 -4.07 -6.77
N ASP A 128 -9.54 -2.79 -6.54
CA ASP A 128 -9.12 -2.29 -5.23
C ASP A 128 -10.17 -2.59 -4.15
N ASP A 129 -11.46 -2.40 -4.47
CA ASP A 129 -12.58 -2.72 -3.57
C ASP A 129 -12.65 -4.22 -3.22
N TYR A 130 -12.50 -5.10 -4.22
CA TYR A 130 -12.46 -6.54 -3.96
C TYR A 130 -11.29 -6.90 -3.04
N PHE A 131 -10.11 -6.33 -3.32
CA PHE A 131 -8.89 -6.58 -2.56
C PHE A 131 -9.05 -6.19 -1.08
N GLU A 132 -9.63 -5.04 -0.80
CA GLU A 132 -9.83 -4.54 0.56
C GLU A 132 -10.86 -5.39 1.31
N ASN A 133 -11.99 -5.70 0.68
CA ASN A 133 -13.06 -6.49 1.29
C ASN A 133 -12.68 -7.97 1.49
N HIS A 134 -11.69 -8.47 0.74
CA HIS A 134 -11.27 -9.87 0.75
C HIS A 134 -9.77 -10.05 1.01
N MET A 135 -9.15 -9.13 1.77
CA MET A 135 -7.70 -9.10 2.02
C MET A 135 -7.12 -10.44 2.52
N SER A 136 -7.89 -11.19 3.32
CA SER A 136 -7.49 -12.52 3.83
C SER A 136 -7.21 -13.54 2.72
N GLN A 137 -7.84 -13.40 1.55
CA GLN A 137 -7.64 -14.28 0.40
C GLN A 137 -6.28 -14.04 -0.30
N PHE A 138 -5.63 -12.90 -0.06
CA PHE A 138 -4.35 -12.56 -0.66
C PHE A 138 -3.19 -13.07 0.22
N THR A 139 -3.08 -14.39 0.31
CA THR A 139 -1.93 -15.08 0.93
C THR A 139 -0.82 -15.28 -0.10
N ALA A 140 0.44 -15.42 0.34
CA ALA A 140 1.55 -15.70 -0.57
C ALA A 140 1.30 -16.94 -1.44
N SER A 141 0.71 -17.99 -0.86
CA SER A 141 0.31 -19.19 -1.60
C SER A 141 -0.73 -18.88 -2.68
N ASN A 142 -1.78 -18.12 -2.35
CA ASN A 142 -2.81 -17.75 -3.31
C ASN A 142 -2.28 -16.83 -4.42
N ILE A 143 -1.34 -15.93 -4.11
CA ILE A 143 -0.63 -15.14 -5.13
C ILE A 143 0.02 -16.05 -6.17
N ARG A 144 0.74 -17.09 -5.73
CA ARG A 144 1.36 -18.05 -6.65
C ARG A 144 0.31 -18.88 -7.37
N GLN A 145 -0.59 -19.54 -6.66
CA GLN A 145 -1.49 -20.52 -7.28
C GLN A 145 -2.54 -19.89 -8.19
N LYS A 146 -3.13 -18.76 -7.78
CA LYS A 146 -4.29 -18.18 -8.46
C LYS A 146 -3.92 -17.07 -9.42
N TYR A 147 -2.88 -16.29 -9.13
CA TYR A 147 -2.59 -15.06 -9.87
C TYR A 147 -1.33 -15.18 -10.73
N TRP A 148 -0.26 -15.79 -10.23
CA TRP A 148 0.96 -15.98 -11.02
C TRP A 148 1.79 -17.18 -10.56
N SER A 149 1.62 -18.35 -11.18
CA SER A 149 2.25 -19.61 -10.75
C SER A 149 3.78 -19.61 -10.83
N SER A 150 4.35 -18.90 -11.80
CA SER A 150 5.79 -18.81 -12.01
C SER A 150 6.46 -17.66 -11.27
N ILE A 151 5.74 -16.90 -10.43
CA ILE A 151 6.33 -15.81 -9.65
C ILE A 151 7.27 -16.38 -8.58
N HIS A 152 8.44 -15.77 -8.41
CA HIS A 152 9.37 -16.19 -7.37
C HIS A 152 8.74 -15.99 -5.97
N PRO A 153 8.87 -16.97 -5.04
CA PRO A 153 8.27 -16.94 -3.69
C PRO A 153 8.44 -15.61 -2.94
N ARG A 154 9.64 -15.04 -2.96
CA ARG A 154 9.95 -13.74 -2.33
C ARG A 154 8.97 -12.61 -2.69
N TYR A 155 8.48 -12.53 -3.93
CA TYR A 155 7.58 -11.45 -4.33
C TYR A 155 6.16 -11.71 -3.83
N SER A 156 5.72 -12.97 -3.82
CA SER A 156 4.43 -13.34 -3.22
C SER A 156 4.41 -13.12 -1.71
N GLU A 157 5.54 -13.33 -1.03
CA GLU A 157 5.70 -13.06 0.40
C GLU A 157 5.72 -11.56 0.68
N ARG A 158 6.49 -10.78 -0.10
CA ARG A 158 6.48 -9.31 0.00
C ARG A 158 5.09 -8.73 -0.25
N PHE A 159 4.36 -9.23 -1.25
CA PHE A 159 2.97 -8.85 -1.47
C PHE A 159 2.11 -9.15 -0.24
N HIS A 160 2.23 -10.36 0.30
CA HIS A 160 1.46 -10.79 1.47
C HIS A 160 1.68 -9.91 2.69
N TRP A 161 2.92 -9.49 2.96
CA TRP A 161 3.22 -8.63 4.10
C TRP A 161 2.89 -7.16 3.85
N ASN A 162 3.15 -6.66 2.64
CA ASN A 162 2.88 -5.25 2.32
C ASN A 162 1.39 -4.95 2.22
N LYS A 163 0.52 -5.94 1.93
CA LYS A 163 -0.91 -5.70 1.73
C LYS A 163 -1.57 -4.93 2.89
N TYR A 164 -1.15 -5.18 4.13
CA TYR A 164 -1.70 -4.51 5.32
C TYR A 164 -1.41 -3.00 5.35
N ARG A 165 -0.32 -2.57 4.70
CA ARG A 165 0.03 -1.15 4.54
C ARG A 165 -0.86 -0.42 3.52
N PHE A 166 -1.49 -1.17 2.61
CA PHE A 166 -2.33 -0.63 1.53
C PHE A 166 -3.84 -0.82 1.78
N ALA A 167 -4.21 -1.81 2.60
CA ALA A 167 -5.58 -2.17 2.94
C ALA A 167 -5.99 -1.66 4.33
N THR A 168 -5.60 -0.43 4.67
CA THR A 168 -6.02 0.22 5.91
C THR A 168 -7.56 0.35 5.93
N PRO A 169 -8.23 -0.10 7.01
CA PRO A 169 -9.69 -0.15 7.06
C PRO A 169 -10.27 1.25 7.25
N PHE A 170 -11.51 1.43 6.79
CA PHE A 170 -12.35 2.55 7.22
C PHE A 170 -12.84 2.28 8.64
N LEU A 171 -12.72 3.28 9.50
CA LEU A 171 -13.24 3.19 10.85
C LEU A 171 -14.75 3.48 10.81
N LYS A 172 -15.52 2.56 11.36
CA LYS A 172 -16.98 2.72 11.49
C LYS A 172 -17.25 3.70 12.63
N LYS A 173 -18.25 4.56 12.47
CA LYS A 173 -18.79 5.42 13.54
C LYS A 173 -19.65 4.59 14.52
N ILE A 174 -19.07 3.58 15.13
CA ILE A 174 -19.68 2.77 16.20
C ILE A 174 -18.98 3.05 17.53
N LEU A 175 -19.62 2.73 18.66
CA LEU A 175 -19.08 3.02 19.98
C LEU A 175 -17.76 2.26 20.26
N PHE A 176 -17.65 1.03 19.76
CA PHE A 176 -16.47 0.17 19.90
C PHE A 176 -16.35 -0.71 18.66
N ASP A 177 -15.12 -0.94 18.19
CA ASP A 177 -14.81 -1.84 17.08
C ASP A 177 -13.56 -2.65 17.43
N GLU A 178 -13.45 -3.86 16.89
CA GLU A 178 -12.34 -4.78 17.16
C GLU A 178 -11.60 -5.08 15.86
N TYR A 179 -10.27 -4.96 15.90
CA TYR A 179 -9.42 -5.20 14.75
C TYR A 179 -8.37 -6.27 15.09
N PRO A 180 -8.13 -7.24 14.18
CA PRO A 180 -7.03 -8.18 14.31
C PRO A 180 -5.67 -7.48 14.45
N SER A 181 -4.77 -8.09 15.20
CA SER A 181 -3.43 -7.54 15.53
C SER A 181 -2.55 -7.25 14.31
N GLU A 182 -2.79 -7.92 13.19
CA GLU A 182 -2.07 -7.75 11.93
C GLU A 182 -2.52 -6.55 11.10
N ILE A 183 -3.65 -5.93 11.44
CA ILE A 183 -4.19 -4.78 10.70
C ILE A 183 -3.45 -3.51 11.12
N ILE A 184 -2.97 -2.77 10.13
CA ILE A 184 -2.47 -1.42 10.35
C ILE A 184 -3.66 -0.46 10.33
N LEU A 185 -3.86 0.22 11.44
CA LEU A 185 -4.94 1.19 11.61
C LEU A 185 -4.48 2.60 11.22
N PRO A 186 -5.39 3.48 10.76
CA PRO A 186 -5.06 4.79 10.22
C PRO A 186 -4.73 5.84 11.31
N PHE A 187 -3.94 5.47 12.31
CA PHE A 187 -3.61 6.34 13.44
C PHE A 187 -2.37 7.18 13.18
N LEU A 188 -2.52 8.45 13.52
CA LEU A 188 -1.50 9.48 13.47
C LEU A 188 -1.26 9.99 14.88
N LYS A 189 -0.03 10.45 15.14
CA LYS A 189 0.35 11.10 16.41
C LYS A 189 -0.12 10.33 17.64
N GLU A 190 0.10 9.01 17.63
CA GLU A 190 -0.22 8.13 18.75
C GLU A 190 0.49 8.61 20.03
N SER A 191 -0.28 8.82 21.09
CA SER A 191 0.20 9.26 22.39
C SER A 191 -0.44 8.39 23.48
N ARG A 192 0.39 7.86 24.38
CA ARG A 192 -0.11 7.08 25.52
C ARG A 192 -0.80 8.02 26.49
N LEU A 193 -1.98 7.62 26.96
CA LEU A 193 -2.72 8.30 28.01
C LEU A 193 -2.54 7.59 29.35
N GLY A 194 -2.46 8.37 30.42
CA GLY A 194 -2.31 7.86 31.77
C GLY A 194 -1.91 8.98 32.74
N LYS A 195 -1.60 8.58 33.98
CA LYS A 195 -1.26 9.48 35.06
C LYS A 195 0.20 9.86 34.96
N GLN A 196 0.52 11.15 34.95
CA GLN A 196 1.91 11.56 35.13
C GLN A 196 2.37 11.32 36.57
N ASN A 197 3.47 10.59 36.72
CA ASN A 197 4.13 10.40 38.00
C ASN A 197 4.98 11.62 38.39
N LYS A 198 5.62 11.57 39.56
CA LYS A 198 6.45 12.69 40.07
C LYS A 198 7.67 12.99 39.18
N HIS A 199 8.04 12.09 38.28
CA HIS A 199 9.14 12.24 37.32
C HIS A 199 8.67 12.71 35.94
N GLY A 200 7.36 12.94 35.76
CA GLY A 200 6.77 13.36 34.48
C GLY A 200 6.52 12.20 33.50
N GLU A 201 6.74 10.95 33.92
CA GLU A 201 6.48 9.76 33.11
C GLU A 201 5.01 9.36 33.18
N ILE A 202 4.48 8.79 32.10
CA ILE A 202 3.08 8.35 32.01
C ILE A 202 2.96 6.93 32.57
N GLU A 203 2.23 6.78 33.68
CA GLU A 203 1.82 5.51 34.30
C GLU A 203 0.40 5.14 33.85
N ASP A 204 0.12 3.85 33.66
CA ASP A 204 -1.19 3.38 33.20
C ASP A 204 -2.29 3.68 34.22
N GLU A 205 -3.37 4.34 33.77
CA GLU A 205 -4.59 4.52 34.57
C GLU A 205 -5.53 3.33 34.35
N GLY A 206 -5.24 2.20 34.98
CA GLY A 206 -6.12 1.03 34.93
C GLY A 206 -5.42 -0.29 35.24
N SER A 207 -6.19 -1.33 35.53
CA SER A 207 -5.67 -2.65 35.90
C SER A 207 -5.47 -3.61 34.71
N TYR A 208 -5.97 -3.27 33.51
CA TYR A 208 -6.17 -4.24 32.42
C TYR A 208 -5.76 -3.80 31.01
N GLY A 209 -5.06 -2.67 30.83
CA GLY A 209 -4.59 -2.29 29.49
C GLY A 209 -3.95 -0.92 29.38
N LYS A 210 -3.40 -0.64 28.19
CA LYS A 210 -2.85 0.67 27.82
C LYS A 210 -3.89 1.43 27.00
N VAL A 211 -4.00 2.73 27.29
CA VAL A 211 -4.91 3.63 26.57
C VAL A 211 -4.09 4.60 25.73
N PHE A 212 -4.52 4.84 24.50
CA PHE A 212 -3.86 5.75 23.58
C PHE A 212 -4.86 6.77 23.02
N ALA A 213 -4.36 7.99 22.77
CA ALA A 213 -4.99 9.00 21.93
C ALA A 213 -4.25 9.07 20.59
N PHE A 214 -4.98 9.33 19.53
CA PHE A 214 -4.46 9.45 18.17
C PHE A 214 -5.36 10.37 17.33
N GLU A 215 -4.79 10.85 16.24
CA GLU A 215 -5.49 11.49 15.14
C GLU A 215 -5.79 10.43 14.06
N ILE A 216 -6.87 10.61 13.30
CA ILE A 216 -7.21 9.74 12.16
C ILE A 216 -7.29 10.62 10.92
N LEU A 217 -6.75 10.15 9.80
CA LEU A 217 -6.90 10.83 8.51
C LEU A 217 -8.36 10.84 8.06
N ASP A 218 -8.84 12.00 7.61
CA ASP A 218 -10.25 12.22 7.23
C ASP A 218 -10.80 11.19 6.25
N GLU A 219 -9.97 10.73 5.30
CA GLU A 219 -10.37 9.75 4.29
C GLU A 219 -10.72 8.36 4.87
N TYR A 220 -10.34 8.07 6.12
CA TYR A 220 -10.64 6.81 6.79
C TYR A 220 -11.82 6.88 7.77
N PHE A 221 -12.43 8.05 7.93
CA PHE A 221 -13.76 8.10 8.54
C PHE A 221 -14.79 7.67 7.50
N ALA A 222 -15.54 6.60 7.80
CA ALA A 222 -16.74 6.29 7.04
C ALA A 222 -17.77 7.41 7.30
N ILE A 223 -17.75 8.47 6.49
CA ILE A 223 -18.82 9.47 6.48
C ILE A 223 -19.98 8.86 5.67
N PRO A 224 -21.15 8.58 6.27
CA PRO A 224 -22.33 8.31 5.47
C PRO A 224 -22.57 9.53 4.59
N VAL A 225 -22.56 9.36 3.27
CA VAL A 225 -22.89 10.41 2.31
C VAL A 225 -24.39 10.70 2.46
N GLY A 226 -24.73 11.56 3.42
CA GLY A 226 -26.10 11.85 3.82
C GLY A 226 -26.22 12.10 5.31
N HIS A 227 -25.63 13.20 5.79
CA HIS A 227 -26.21 14.13 6.75
C HIS A 227 -25.13 15.10 7.24
N GLU A 228 -25.46 16.38 7.17
CA GLU A 228 -24.69 17.51 7.65
C GLU A 228 -24.17 17.25 9.07
N PHE A 229 -22.86 17.08 9.22
CA PHE A 229 -22.20 17.32 10.50
C PHE A 229 -20.87 18.04 10.27
N CYS A 230 -20.83 19.26 10.81
CA CYS A 230 -19.66 20.12 10.84
C CYS A 230 -18.44 19.42 11.43
N ALA A 231 -17.29 19.78 10.87
CA ALA A 231 -15.95 19.41 11.30
C ALA A 231 -15.79 19.46 12.84
N LEU A 232 -15.43 18.32 13.43
CA LEU A 232 -14.85 18.22 14.76
C LEU A 232 -13.72 17.20 14.68
N HIS A 233 -12.49 17.64 14.90
CA HIS A 233 -11.37 16.77 15.24
C HIS A 233 -11.75 15.93 16.46
N GLN A 234 -12.12 14.66 16.25
CA GLN A 234 -12.47 13.76 17.34
C GLN A 234 -11.25 12.94 17.73
N VAL A 235 -10.80 13.14 18.97
CA VAL A 235 -9.87 12.23 19.65
C VAL A 235 -10.67 10.97 20.01
N GLN A 236 -10.33 9.83 19.41
CA GLN A 236 -10.88 8.54 19.81
C GLN A 236 -9.92 7.86 20.79
N LEU A 237 -10.49 7.24 21.83
CA LEU A 237 -9.77 6.43 22.81
C LEU A 237 -9.85 4.98 22.37
N MET A 238 -8.71 4.29 22.33
CA MET A 238 -8.71 2.83 22.23
C MET A 238 -7.89 2.17 23.33
N THR A 239 -8.39 1.00 23.72
CA THR A 239 -7.73 0.08 24.63
C THR A 239 -7.16 -1.05 23.80
N ILE A 240 -5.85 -1.30 23.92
CA ILE A 240 -5.19 -2.47 23.32
C ILE A 240 -4.99 -3.49 24.43
N SER A 241 -5.67 -4.63 24.33
CA SER A 241 -5.57 -5.79 25.24
C SER A 241 -4.45 -6.74 24.84
#